data_AF-A0A109DG45-F1
#
_entry.id   AF-A0A109DG45-F1
#
_cell.length_a   1.000
_cell.length_b   1.000
_cell.length_c   1.000
_cell.angle_alpha   90.00
_cell.angle_beta   90.00
_cell.angle_gamma   90.00
#
_symmetry.space_group_name_H-M   'P 1'
#
loop_
_entity.id
_entity.type
_entity.pdbx_description
1 polymer ?
#
loop_
_entity_poly.entity_id
_entity_poly.type
_entity_poly.pdbx_seq_one_letter_code
_entity_poly.pdbx_strand_id
1 'polypeptide(L)' 'MTQKILNSKELCQTLGISTTLFYKLKKSGMPYHKFPRSRAYFILEEVENWLGQAGYHQETTWTK' A
#
# COMPACT_ATOMS: atom_id res chain seq x y z
N MET A 1 4.30 -18.78 -3.33
CA MET A 1 3.52 -17.54 -3.19
C MET A 1 4.46 -16.40 -3.51
N THR A 2 4.15 -15.59 -4.53
CA THR A 2 5.09 -14.62 -5.11
C THR A 2 4.87 -13.27 -4.45
N GLN A 3 5.68 -12.94 -3.44
CA GLN A 3 5.62 -11.65 -2.76
C GLN A 3 5.91 -10.53 -3.79
N LYS A 4 4.86 -9.81 -4.20
CA LYS A 4 4.99 -8.66 -5.11
C LYS A 4 5.52 -7.47 -4.33
N ILE A 5 6.80 -7.20 -4.50
CA ILE A 5 7.44 -5.99 -4.02
C ILE A 5 7.18 -4.89 -5.04
N LEU A 6 6.52 -3.82 -4.59
CA LEU A 6 6.13 -2.69 -5.41
C LEU A 6 6.78 -1.41 -4.90
N ASN A 7 7.14 -0.53 -5.83
CA ASN A 7 7.50 0.84 -5.50
C ASN A 7 6.23 1.64 -5.17
N SER A 8 6.38 2.85 -4.59
CA SER A 8 5.22 3.71 -4.27
C SER A 8 4.30 3.97 -5.46
N LYS A 9 4.88 4.17 -6.66
CA LYS A 9 4.11 4.41 -7.90
C LYS A 9 3.34 3.16 -8.34
N GLU A 10 4.01 2.00 -8.33
CA GLU A 10 3.40 0.75 -8.74
C GLU A 10 2.33 0.29 -7.75
N LEU A 11 2.53 0.55 -6.46
CA LEU A 11 1.56 0.30 -5.42
C LEU A 11 0.29 1.14 -5.63
N CYS A 12 0.45 2.44 -5.94
CA CYS A 12 -0.69 3.31 -6.26
C CYS A 12 -1.47 2.81 -7.49
N GLN A 13 -0.76 2.38 -8.55
CA GLN A 13 -1.40 1.81 -9.74
C GLN A 13 -2.09 0.47 -9.46
N THR A 14 -1.43 -0.41 -8.72
CA THR A 14 -1.95 -1.75 -8.38
C THR A 14 -3.20 -1.65 -7.52
N LEU A 15 -3.18 -0.78 -6.52
CA LEU A 15 -4.33 -0.52 -5.66
C LEU A 15 -5.37 0.38 -6.35
N GLY A 16 -5.02 1.06 -7.45
CA GLY A 16 -5.92 2.04 -8.09
C GLY A 16 -6.20 3.27 -7.21
N ILE A 17 -5.26 3.66 -6.34
CA ILE A 17 -5.42 4.76 -5.40
C ILE A 17 -4.65 6.02 -5.85
N SER A 18 -5.24 7.17 -5.59
CA SER A 18 -4.57 8.47 -5.79
C SER A 18 -3.40 8.62 -4.81
N THR A 19 -2.35 9.35 -5.24
CA THR A 19 -1.20 9.71 -4.40
C THR A 19 -1.62 10.36 -3.07
N THR A 20 -2.68 11.16 -3.07
CA THR A 20 -3.24 11.77 -1.85
C THR A 20 -3.71 10.72 -0.85
N LEU A 21 -4.37 9.66 -1.32
CA LEU A 21 -4.82 8.55 -0.46
C LEU A 21 -3.60 7.79 0.04
N PHE A 22 -2.63 7.50 -0.82
CA PHE A 22 -1.37 6.86 -0.43
C PHE A 22 -0.65 7.61 0.70
N TYR A 23 -0.56 8.94 0.64
CA TYR A 23 0.03 9.72 1.73
C TYR A 23 -0.78 9.67 3.02
N LYS A 24 -2.13 9.61 2.94
CA LYS A 24 -2.98 9.39 4.12
C LYS A 24 -2.73 8.01 4.73
N LEU A 25 -2.69 6.96 3.91
CA LEU A 25 -2.39 5.58 4.36
C LEU A 25 -1.02 5.50 5.02
N LYS A 26 -0.01 6.11 4.40
CA LYS A 26 1.34 6.23 4.98
C LYS A 26 1.31 6.93 6.33
N LYS A 27 0.53 8.00 6.48
CA LYS A 27 0.37 8.70 7.76
C LYS A 27 -0.38 7.86 8.81
N SER A 28 -1.30 7.01 8.37
CA SER A 28 -2.03 6.06 9.23
C SER A 28 -1.20 4.86 9.68
N GLY A 29 0.05 4.72 9.23
CA GLY A 29 0.94 3.63 9.64
C GLY A 29 0.97 2.44 8.67
N MET A 30 0.64 2.66 7.40
CA MET A 30 0.79 1.65 6.35
C MET A 30 2.20 1.01 6.38
N PRO A 31 2.30 -0.34 6.30
CA PRO A 31 3.57 -1.03 6.33
C PRO A 31 4.40 -0.65 5.10
N TYR A 32 5.63 -0.22 5.35
CA TYR A 32 6.61 0.05 4.31
C TYR A 32 7.98 -0.41 4.78
N HIS A 33 8.75 -0.91 3.82
CA HIS A 33 10.09 -1.40 4.07
C HIS A 33 11.09 -0.46 3.44
N LYS A 34 12.18 -0.21 4.15
CA LYS A 34 13.26 0.62 3.63
C LYS A 34 14.59 -0.04 3.99
N PHE A 35 15.41 -0.29 2.99
CA PHE A 35 16.81 -0.61 3.24
C PHE A 35 17.58 0.68 3.58
N PRO A 36 18.61 0.61 4.45
CA PRO A 36 19.36 1.77 4.93
C PRO A 36 19.98 2.64 3.82
N ARG A 37 20.21 2.08 2.62
CA ARG A 37 20.75 2.78 1.45
C ARG A 37 19.82 2.85 0.23
N SER A 38 18.60 2.31 0.31
CA SER A 38 17.70 2.20 -0.85
C SER A 38 16.37 2.91 -0.66
N ARG A 39 15.64 3.03 -1.76
CA ARG A 39 14.27 3.55 -1.78
C ARG A 39 13.35 2.64 -0.97
N ALA A 40 12.32 3.24 -0.38
CA ALA A 40 11.27 2.50 0.29
C ALA A 40 10.49 1.66 -0.72
N TYR A 41 10.19 0.42 -0.34
CA TYR A 41 9.38 -0.52 -1.11
C TYR A 41 8.23 -1.05 -0.24
N PHE A 42 7.21 -1.55 -0.91
CA PHE A 42 5.97 -1.98 -0.30
C PHE A 42 5.71 -3.42 -0.71
N ILE A 43 5.32 -4.26 0.24
CA ILE A 43 4.94 -5.63 -0.03
C ILE A 43 3.43 -5.63 -0.20
N LEU A 44 2.95 -5.98 -1.40
CA LEU A 44 1.53 -5.91 -1.73
C LEU A 44 0.68 -6.71 -0.74
N GLU A 45 1.11 -7.93 -0.38
CA GLU A 45 0.38 -8.80 0.56
C GLU A 45 0.23 -8.17 1.95
N GLU A 46 1.28 -7.53 2.49
CA GLU A 46 1.20 -6.85 3.78
C GLU A 46 0.30 -5.63 3.73
N VAL A 47 0.37 -4.90 2.63
CA VAL A 47 -0.47 -3.72 2.40
C VAL A 47 -1.93 -4.15 2.29
N GLU A 48 -2.26 -5.19 1.53
CA GLU A 48 -3.61 -5.73 1.41
C GLU A 48 -4.13 -6.25 2.75
N ASN A 49 -3.31 -6.99 3.50
CA ASN A 49 -3.69 -7.47 4.83
C ASN A 49 -3.91 -6.31 5.82
N TRP A 50 -3.05 -5.29 5.80
CA TRP A 50 -3.21 -4.10 6.62
C TRP A 50 -4.46 -3.31 6.23
N LEU A 51 -4.76 -3.18 4.94
CA LEU A 51 -5.97 -2.52 4.44
C LEU A 51 -7.22 -3.27 4.89
N GLY A 52 -7.21 -4.61 4.81
CA GLY A 52 -8.28 -5.46 5.34
C GLY A 52 -8.47 -5.30 6.85
N GLN A 53 -7.38 -5.28 7.63
CA GLN A 53 -7.45 -5.03 9.09
C GLN A 53 -7.92 -3.62 9.43
N ALA A 54 -7.56 -2.62 8.63
CA ALA A 54 -8.01 -1.25 8.78
C ALA A 54 -9.48 -1.05 8.38
N GLY A 55 -10.19 -2.11 7.98
CA GLY A 55 -11.61 -2.08 7.63
C GLY A 55 -11.89 -1.56 6.22
N TYR A 56 -10.86 -1.43 5.38
CA TYR A 56 -11.07 -1.13 3.98
C TYR A 56 -11.46 -2.41 3.24
N HIS A 57 -12.77 -2.62 3.06
CA HIS A 57 -13.28 -3.73 2.27
C HIS A 57 -13.14 -3.41 0.78
N GLN A 58 -12.52 -4.34 0.07
CA GLN A 58 -12.31 -4.28 -1.37
C GLN A 58 -13.61 -4.60 -2.10
N GLU A 59 -14.52 -3.63 -2.15
CA GLU A 59 -15.70 -3.66 -3.02
C GLU A 59 -15.52 -2.59 -4.10
N THR A 60 -14.61 -2.85 -5.02
CA THR A 60 -14.47 -2.20 -6.34
C THR A 60 -14.16 -0.69 -6.40
N THR A 61 -14.21 0.06 -5.30
CA THR A 61 -13.81 1.48 -5.30
C THR A 61 -13.30 1.88 -3.92
N TRP A 62 -12.04 2.32 -3.82
CA TRP A 62 -11.49 2.91 -2.60
C TRP A 62 -12.12 4.29 -2.35
N THR A 63 -13.34 4.31 -1.84
CA THR A 63 -14.04 5.53 -1.42
C THR A 63 -14.32 5.47 0.08
N LYS A 64 -14.03 6.59 0.77
CA LYS A 64 -14.36 6.83 2.17
C LYS A 64 -15.81 7.31 2.27
#